data_AF-A0A0N4VEK6-F1
#
_entry.id   AF-A0A0N4VEK6-F1
#
_cell.length_a   1.000
_cell.length_b   1.000
_cell.length_c   1.000
_cell.angle_alpha   90.00
_cell.angle_beta   90.00
_cell.angle_gamma   90.00
#
_symmetry.space_group_name_H-M   'P 1'
#
loop_
_entity.id
_entity.type
_entity.pdbx_description
1 polymer ?
#
loop_
_entity_poly.entity_id
_entity_poly.type
_entity_poly.pdbx_seq_one_letter_code
_entity_poly.pdbx_strand_id
1 'polypeptide(L)'
;MRPPMKSPVTVLLCAVAGCDLIVMFTYFIFVLHFSFIAANRCEPSDYSFGWAVFIMFHAHTSVILHATSIWLTVILAQIRILTMRQKKRGRRMIVSIRFTIILSILICFVMTVINIPSMITFKIFETDASTYMFCKLIINETEKTLSFTEAPLYDTRQRLQQVDKESVFAVVPMQEDCLKLKLAFWTNGLCFKMFPCIMLTVSIIILIKIVADVSRKRRAFAKVLKRGKLPHDCISPILLVVLTIFLITELPQGFLSMLTGYFGSRKFHSQVYLPLGDFMDLLSLINSAVNFVIYCTMSRNFRHVLIQMLKERSLLIYGYKLVF
;
A
#
# COMPACT_ATOMS: atom_id res chain seq x y z
N MET A 1 -13.87 -7.64 -34.16
CA MET A 1 -13.66 -7.35 -32.72
C MET A 1 -13.28 -5.89 -32.58
N ARG A 2 -14.01 -5.08 -31.78
CA ARG A 2 -13.64 -3.67 -31.59
C ARG A 2 -12.37 -3.61 -30.73
N PRO A 3 -11.34 -2.85 -31.13
CA PRO A 3 -10.15 -2.67 -30.31
C PRO A 3 -10.54 -2.07 -28.95
N PRO A 4 -9.83 -2.43 -27.86
CA PRO A 4 -10.06 -1.87 -26.54
C PRO A 4 -9.96 -0.35 -26.63
N MET A 5 -11.07 0.36 -26.47
CA MET A 5 -11.04 1.82 -26.40
C MET A 5 -10.21 2.22 -25.18
N LYS A 6 -9.01 2.77 -25.40
CA LYS A 6 -8.21 3.42 -24.36
C LYS A 6 -9.06 4.55 -23.79
N SER A 7 -9.65 4.32 -22.63
CA SER A 7 -10.42 5.32 -21.89
C SER A 7 -9.53 5.92 -20.81
N PRO A 8 -9.67 7.21 -20.46
CA PRO A 8 -8.98 7.81 -19.31
C PRO A 8 -9.14 6.98 -18.02
N VAL A 9 -10.30 6.34 -17.85
CA VAL A 9 -10.59 5.40 -16.76
C VAL A 9 -9.70 4.16 -16.79
N THR A 10 -9.48 3.57 -17.97
CA THR A 10 -8.63 2.38 -18.12
C THR A 10 -7.18 2.70 -17.80
N VAL A 11 -6.70 3.89 -18.19
CA VAL A 11 -5.33 4.32 -17.89
C VAL A 11 -5.13 4.53 -16.39
N LEU A 12 -6.08 5.19 -15.71
CA LEU A 12 -6.04 5.34 -14.26
C LEU A 12 -6.07 3.99 -13.52
N LEU A 13 -6.90 3.05 -14.00
CA LEU A 13 -6.93 1.69 -13.46
C LEU A 13 -5.59 0.96 -13.62
N CYS A 14 -4.93 1.09 -14.77
CA CYS A 14 -3.59 0.54 -14.97
C CYS A 14 -2.55 1.19 -14.04
N ALA A 15 -2.64 2.51 -13.82
CA ALA A 15 -1.74 3.22 -12.91
C ALA A 15 -1.92 2.75 -11.46
N VAL A 16 -3.16 2.66 -10.97
CA VAL A 16 -3.52 2.10 -9.65
C VAL A 16 -2.95 0.68 -9.50
N ALA A 17 -3.23 -0.21 -10.47
CA ALA A 17 -2.73 -1.58 -10.42
C ALA A 17 -1.19 -1.66 -10.44
N GLY A 18 -0.52 -0.76 -11.17
CA GLY A 18 0.94 -0.68 -11.20
C GLY A 18 1.54 -0.24 -9.87
N CYS A 19 0.99 0.80 -9.25
CA CYS A 19 1.38 1.24 -7.91
C CYS A 19 1.21 0.11 -6.88
N ASP A 20 0.02 -0.50 -6.86
CA ASP A 20 -0.30 -1.60 -5.95
C ASP A 20 0.66 -2.77 -6.13
N LEU A 21 0.94 -3.19 -7.38
CA LEU A 21 1.86 -4.29 -7.67
C LEU A 21 3.27 -4.04 -7.12
N ILE A 22 3.80 -2.81 -7.27
CA ILE A 22 5.12 -2.45 -6.76
C ILE A 22 5.12 -2.51 -5.22
N VAL A 23 4.06 -2.01 -4.57
CA VAL A 23 3.91 -2.12 -3.11
C VAL A 23 3.89 -3.58 -2.68
N MET A 24 3.06 -4.43 -3.30
CA MET A 24 3.00 -5.87 -3.00
C MET A 24 4.38 -6.53 -3.14
N PHE A 25 5.10 -6.22 -4.21
CA PHE A 25 6.40 -6.82 -4.51
C PHE A 25 7.45 -6.44 -3.46
N THR A 26 7.55 -5.16 -3.11
CA THR A 26 8.52 -4.71 -2.09
C THR A 26 8.18 -5.26 -0.70
N TYR A 27 6.89 -5.38 -0.36
CA TYR A 27 6.43 -5.96 0.90
C TYR A 27 6.70 -7.46 0.97
N PHE A 28 6.53 -8.18 -0.14
CA PHE A 28 6.87 -9.60 -0.23
C PHE A 28 8.36 -9.83 0.08
N ILE A 29 9.26 -9.01 -0.48
CA ILE A 29 10.69 -9.10 -0.17
C ILE A 29 10.95 -8.82 1.31
N PHE A 30 10.33 -7.77 1.87
CA PHE A 30 10.46 -7.42 3.28
C PHE A 30 10.03 -8.57 4.20
N VAL A 31 8.84 -9.13 3.99
CA VAL A 31 8.31 -10.22 4.81
C VAL A 31 9.16 -11.49 4.67
N LEU A 32 9.51 -11.87 3.44
CA LEU A 32 10.34 -13.06 3.20
C LEU A 32 11.68 -12.96 3.93
N HIS A 33 12.31 -11.79 3.87
CA HIS A 33 13.59 -11.59 4.51
C HIS A 33 13.49 -11.45 6.02
N PHE A 34 12.76 -10.45 6.53
CA PHE A 34 12.77 -10.10 7.96
C PHE A 34 11.88 -10.99 8.82
N SER A 35 10.74 -11.43 8.29
CA SER A 35 9.78 -12.23 9.07
C SER A 35 10.04 -13.73 8.97
N PHE A 36 10.63 -14.23 7.87
CA PHE A 36 10.91 -15.65 7.69
C PHE A 36 12.39 -16.02 7.76
N ILE A 37 13.27 -15.37 7.00
CA ILE A 37 14.69 -15.76 6.95
C ILE A 37 15.41 -15.30 8.22
N ALA A 38 15.43 -13.99 8.49
CA ALA A 38 16.14 -13.39 9.62
C ALA A 38 15.60 -13.89 10.96
N ALA A 39 14.28 -14.07 11.07
CA ALA A 39 13.65 -14.61 12.28
C ALA A 39 14.07 -16.06 12.59
N ASN A 40 14.27 -16.90 11.57
CA ASN A 40 14.67 -18.30 11.75
C ASN A 40 16.19 -18.46 11.89
N ARG A 41 16.99 -17.67 11.18
CA ARG A 41 18.47 -17.76 11.21
C ARG A 41 19.08 -17.04 12.40
N CYS A 42 18.47 -15.94 12.83
CA CYS A 42 18.93 -15.18 13.99
C CYS A 42 20.41 -14.75 13.85
N GLU A 43 20.80 -14.37 12.62
CA GLU A 43 22.17 -14.03 12.28
C GLU A 43 22.31 -12.51 12.05
N PRO A 44 23.31 -11.82 12.65
CA PRO A 44 23.48 -10.38 12.49
C PRO A 44 23.75 -9.92 11.05
N SER A 45 24.24 -10.82 10.19
CA SER A 45 24.41 -10.56 8.75
C SER A 45 23.10 -10.20 8.06
N ASP A 46 21.96 -10.68 8.56
CA ASP A 46 20.62 -10.36 8.05
C ASP A 46 20.19 -8.92 8.45
N TYR A 47 20.96 -8.24 9.30
CA TYR A 47 20.73 -6.84 9.69
C TYR A 47 21.90 -5.93 9.28
N SER A 48 22.47 -6.21 8.10
CA SER A 48 23.54 -5.40 7.50
C SER A 48 23.06 -4.00 7.07
N PHE A 49 24.00 -3.09 6.83
CA PHE A 49 23.71 -1.73 6.36
C PHE A 49 22.87 -1.71 5.07
N GLY A 50 23.12 -2.64 4.14
CA GLY A 50 22.35 -2.76 2.90
C GLY A 50 20.88 -3.09 3.15
N TRP A 51 20.60 -3.97 4.12
CA TRP A 51 19.24 -4.31 4.53
C TRP A 51 18.54 -3.16 5.26
N ALA A 52 19.27 -2.38 6.06
CA ALA A 52 18.73 -1.16 6.68
C ALA A 52 18.35 -0.10 5.62
N VAL A 53 19.18 0.10 4.60
CA VAL A 53 18.87 0.98 3.45
C VAL A 53 17.64 0.47 2.70
N PHE A 54 17.54 -0.84 2.48
CA PHE A 54 16.36 -1.45 1.88
C PHE A 54 15.09 -1.19 2.70
N ILE A 55 15.11 -1.39 4.02
CA ILE A 55 13.95 -1.09 4.90
C ILE A 55 13.52 0.37 4.74
N MET A 56 14.47 1.30 4.80
CA MET A 56 14.17 2.73 4.69
C MET A 56 13.56 3.07 3.33
N PHE A 57 14.14 2.55 2.24
CA PHE A 57 13.61 2.74 0.89
C PHE A 57 12.23 2.10 0.73
N HIS A 58 12.06 0.86 1.18
CA HIS A 58 10.81 0.12 1.13
C HIS A 58 9.70 0.86 1.88
N ALA A 59 9.95 1.27 3.13
CA ALA A 59 8.97 1.94 3.98
C ALA A 59 8.47 3.25 3.38
N HIS A 60 9.36 4.08 2.82
CA HIS A 60 8.94 5.34 2.20
C HIS A 60 8.28 5.13 0.84
N THR A 61 8.84 4.25 0.01
CA THR A 61 8.29 3.96 -1.32
C THR A 61 6.90 3.33 -1.22
N SER A 62 6.69 2.42 -0.26
CA SER A 62 5.39 1.79 -0.04
C SER A 62 4.33 2.81 0.35
N VAL A 63 4.63 3.71 1.30
CA VAL A 63 3.73 4.79 1.73
C VAL A 63 3.38 5.72 0.57
N ILE A 64 4.38 6.17 -0.21
CA ILE A 64 4.15 7.09 -1.34
C ILE A 64 3.28 6.44 -2.42
N LEU A 65 3.59 5.21 -2.83
CA LEU A 65 2.86 4.51 -3.89
C LEU A 65 1.45 4.14 -3.46
N HIS A 66 1.29 3.73 -2.20
CA HIS A 66 -0.03 3.45 -1.62
C HIS A 66 -0.89 4.72 -1.58
N ALA A 67 -0.37 5.82 -1.05
CA ALA A 67 -1.04 7.12 -1.06
C ALA A 67 -1.41 7.57 -2.49
N THR A 68 -0.51 7.40 -3.45
CA THR A 68 -0.75 7.70 -4.86
C THR A 68 -1.92 6.87 -5.40
N SER A 69 -1.96 5.56 -5.10
CA SER A 69 -3.04 4.66 -5.50
C SER A 69 -4.42 5.10 -4.93
N ILE A 70 -4.47 5.49 -3.66
CA ILE A 70 -5.67 6.06 -3.01
C ILE A 70 -6.15 7.31 -3.76
N TRP A 71 -5.26 8.27 -4.03
CA TRP A 71 -5.62 9.52 -4.71
C TRP A 71 -6.07 9.29 -6.16
N LEU A 72 -5.42 8.38 -6.89
CA LEU A 72 -5.85 7.97 -8.22
C LEU A 72 -7.23 7.32 -8.20
N THR A 73 -7.53 6.54 -7.16
CA THR A 73 -8.84 5.91 -6.95
C THR A 73 -9.95 6.93 -6.69
N VAL A 74 -9.66 7.99 -5.92
CA VAL A 74 -10.58 9.13 -5.72
C VAL A 74 -10.88 9.82 -7.06
N ILE A 75 -9.84 10.13 -7.84
CA ILE A 75 -9.99 10.79 -9.14
C ILE A 75 -10.75 9.90 -10.12
N LEU A 76 -10.50 8.59 -10.09
CA LEU A 76 -11.25 7.60 -10.86
C LEU A 76 -12.75 7.66 -10.53
N ALA A 77 -13.11 7.70 -9.24
CA ALA A 77 -14.49 7.83 -8.79
C ALA A 77 -15.13 9.15 -9.28
N GLN A 78 -14.40 10.26 -9.19
CA GLN A 78 -14.86 11.57 -9.66
C GLN A 78 -15.07 11.62 -11.18
N ILE A 79 -14.11 11.11 -11.97
CA ILE A 79 -14.24 11.00 -13.43
C ILE A 79 -15.43 10.11 -13.81
N ARG A 80 -15.68 9.03 -13.07
CA ARG A 80 -16.87 8.19 -13.25
C ARG A 80 -18.16 8.95 -13.00
N ILE A 81 -18.23 9.74 -11.93
CA ILE A 81 -19.39 10.61 -11.66
C ILE A 81 -19.60 11.61 -12.80
N LEU A 82 -18.53 12.28 -13.25
CA LEU A 82 -18.58 13.26 -14.33
C LEU A 82 -19.07 12.63 -15.64
N THR A 83 -18.53 11.48 -16.02
CA THR A 83 -18.95 10.77 -17.24
C THR A 83 -20.40 10.31 -17.17
N MET A 84 -20.87 9.83 -16.01
CA MET A 84 -22.28 9.46 -15.83
C MET A 84 -23.22 10.68 -15.90
N ARG A 85 -22.82 11.83 -15.35
CA ARG A 85 -23.58 13.09 -15.44
C ARG A 85 -23.60 13.64 -16.86
N GLN A 86 -22.49 13.58 -17.59
CA GLN A 86 -22.39 14.02 -18.98
C GLN A 86 -23.27 13.17 -19.90
N LYS A 87 -23.28 11.84 -19.72
CA LYS A 87 -24.20 10.93 -20.43
C LYS A 87 -25.67 11.29 -20.20
N LYS A 88 -26.05 11.64 -18.96
CA LYS A 88 -27.42 12.11 -18.65
C LYS A 88 -27.77 13.44 -19.35
N ARG A 89 -26.78 14.31 -19.60
CA ARG A 89 -26.95 15.62 -20.23
C ARG A 89 -26.68 15.63 -21.74
N GLY A 90 -26.38 14.49 -22.35
CA GLY A 90 -26.03 14.40 -23.78
C GLY A 90 -24.70 15.07 -24.18
N ARG A 91 -23.80 15.36 -23.23
CA ARG A 91 -22.52 16.02 -23.51
C ARG A 91 -21.41 15.01 -23.77
N ARG A 92 -20.48 15.34 -24.68
CA ARG A 92 -19.25 14.57 -24.93
C ARG A 92 -18.26 14.69 -23.76
N MET A 93 -17.43 13.65 -23.61
CA MET A 93 -16.42 13.56 -22.55
C MET A 93 -15.28 14.56 -22.78
N ILE A 94 -14.97 15.36 -21.76
CA ILE A 94 -13.96 16.43 -21.82
C ILE A 94 -12.57 15.92 -21.42
N VAL A 95 -12.49 14.82 -20.66
CA VAL A 95 -11.22 14.33 -20.10
C VAL A 95 -10.40 13.58 -21.15
N SER A 96 -9.19 14.06 -21.42
CA SER A 96 -8.22 13.44 -22.33
C SER A 96 -7.32 12.43 -21.61
N ILE A 97 -6.81 11.44 -22.35
CA ILE A 97 -5.87 10.43 -21.85
C ILE A 97 -4.54 11.07 -21.42
N ARG A 98 -4.01 12.02 -22.21
CA ARG A 98 -2.75 12.71 -21.89
C ARG A 98 -2.84 13.43 -20.55
N PHE A 99 -3.97 14.09 -20.32
CA PHE A 99 -4.26 14.76 -19.05
C PHE A 99 -4.24 13.78 -17.87
N THR A 100 -4.84 12.58 -18.00
CA THR A 100 -4.81 11.59 -16.91
C THR A 100 -3.42 11.04 -16.60
N ILE A 101 -2.54 10.91 -17.60
CA ILE A 101 -1.16 10.46 -17.38
C ILE A 101 -0.37 11.54 -16.63
N ILE A 102 -0.44 12.79 -17.10
CA ILE A 102 0.22 13.93 -16.46
C ILE A 102 -0.27 14.08 -15.02
N LEU A 103 -1.58 13.98 -14.81
CA LEU A 103 -2.18 14.04 -13.47
C LEU A 103 -1.65 12.92 -12.57
N SER A 104 -1.47 11.71 -13.08
CA SER A 104 -0.96 10.58 -12.28
C SER A 104 0.50 10.79 -11.85
N ILE A 105 1.33 11.27 -12.76
CA ILE A 105 2.73 11.62 -12.47
C ILE A 105 2.80 12.77 -11.46
N LEU A 106 1.97 13.80 -11.64
CA LEU A 106 1.91 14.94 -10.74
C LEU A 106 1.50 14.52 -9.32
N ILE A 107 0.52 13.63 -9.17
CA ILE A 107 0.11 13.13 -7.84
C ILE A 107 1.25 12.37 -7.18
N CYS A 108 1.92 11.47 -7.90
CA CYS A 108 3.07 10.74 -7.38
C CYS A 108 4.16 11.69 -6.88
N PHE A 109 4.45 12.74 -7.66
CA PHE A 109 5.40 13.79 -7.28
C PHE A 109 4.94 14.54 -6.02
N VAL A 110 3.68 14.99 -5.97
CA VAL A 110 3.13 15.69 -4.80
C VAL A 110 3.18 14.82 -3.55
N MET A 111 2.82 13.53 -3.65
CA MET A 111 2.90 12.60 -2.51
C MET A 111 4.34 12.40 -2.03
N THR A 112 5.30 12.37 -2.96
CA THR A 112 6.73 12.32 -2.61
C THR A 112 7.15 13.56 -1.83
N VAL A 113 6.77 14.76 -2.29
CA VAL A 113 7.08 16.02 -1.60
C VAL A 113 6.46 16.07 -0.21
N ILE A 114 5.20 15.64 -0.06
CA ILE A 114 4.53 15.59 1.25
C ILE A 114 5.20 14.59 2.19
N ASN A 115 5.84 13.52 1.68
CA ASN A 115 6.53 12.52 2.48
C ASN A 115 7.94 12.95 2.94
N ILE A 116 8.51 14.04 2.40
CA ILE A 116 9.87 14.51 2.75
C ILE A 116 10.09 14.67 4.26
N PRO A 117 9.17 15.28 5.05
CA PRO A 117 9.35 15.39 6.50
C PRO A 117 9.48 14.03 7.19
N SER A 118 8.76 13.01 6.69
CA SER A 118 8.89 11.64 7.18
C SER A 118 10.26 11.07 6.86
N MET A 119 10.77 11.25 5.64
CA MET A 119 12.10 10.76 5.24
C MET A 119 13.23 11.33 6.08
N ILE A 120 13.17 12.62 6.42
CA ILE A 120 14.19 13.29 7.25
C ILE A 120 14.11 12.83 8.72
N THR A 121 12.96 12.28 9.14
CA THR A 121 12.75 11.86 10.54
C THR A 121 13.41 10.51 10.85
N PHE A 122 13.68 9.66 9.87
CA PHE A 122 14.29 8.34 10.12
C PHE A 122 15.80 8.37 9.87
N LYS A 123 16.57 7.73 10.75
CA LYS A 123 18.02 7.54 10.58
C LYS A 123 18.40 6.08 10.75
N ILE A 124 19.43 5.67 10.02
CA ILE A 124 20.11 4.39 10.21
C ILE A 124 21.15 4.61 11.30
N PHE A 125 21.11 3.79 12.36
CA PHE A 125 22.10 3.80 13.42
C PHE A 125 22.58 2.39 13.70
N GLU A 126 23.83 2.29 14.12
CA GLU A 126 24.46 1.05 14.52
C GLU A 126 24.14 0.76 15.99
N THR A 127 23.73 -0.47 16.30
CA THR A 127 23.37 -0.92 17.65
C THR A 127 23.82 -2.35 17.88
N ASP A 128 23.97 -2.75 19.14
CA ASP A 128 24.38 -4.11 19.48
C ASP A 128 23.26 -5.11 19.12
N ALA A 129 23.63 -6.23 18.49
CA ALA A 129 22.68 -7.28 18.09
C ALA A 129 21.82 -7.79 19.26
N SER A 130 22.39 -7.83 20.47
CA SER A 130 21.69 -8.25 21.70
C SER A 130 20.58 -7.30 22.14
N THR A 131 20.60 -6.03 21.70
CA THR A 131 19.61 -5.02 22.10
C THR A 131 18.45 -4.95 21.11
N TYR A 132 18.71 -5.25 19.84
CA TYR A 132 17.75 -5.10 18.75
C TYR A 132 17.07 -6.40 18.34
N MET A 133 17.80 -7.52 18.31
CA MET A 133 17.27 -8.78 17.82
C MET A 133 16.59 -9.59 18.93
N PHE A 134 15.26 -9.69 18.85
CA PHE A 134 14.44 -10.38 19.85
C PHE A 134 14.86 -11.85 20.09
N CYS A 135 15.29 -12.55 19.04
CA CYS A 135 15.76 -13.92 19.16
C CYS A 135 17.04 -14.06 20.04
N LYS A 136 17.99 -13.12 19.98
CA LYS A 136 19.17 -13.12 20.88
C LYS A 136 18.82 -12.69 22.32
N LEU A 137 17.78 -11.88 22.51
CA LEU A 137 17.27 -11.51 23.84
C LEU A 137 16.69 -12.73 24.58
N ILE A 138 15.92 -13.58 23.90
CA ILE A 138 15.36 -14.80 24.50
C ILE A 138 16.47 -15.76 24.95
N ILE A 139 17.50 -15.97 24.11
CA ILE A 139 18.62 -16.88 24.44
C ILE A 139 19.30 -16.43 25.74
N ASN A 140 19.60 -15.14 25.87
CA ASN A 140 20.21 -14.57 27.08
C ASN A 140 19.35 -14.72 28.34
N GLU A 141 18.02 -14.65 28.24
CA GLU A 141 17.13 -14.90 29.37
C GLU A 141 17.02 -16.40 29.73
N THR A 142 16.99 -17.28 28.72
CA THR A 142 16.98 -18.73 28.94
C THR A 142 18.28 -19.24 29.57
N GLU A 143 19.43 -18.65 29.21
CA GLU A 143 20.73 -18.99 29.78
C GLU A 143 20.87 -18.49 31.24
N LYS A 144 20.25 -17.34 31.56
CA LYS A 144 20.10 -16.85 32.94
C LYS A 144 19.20 -17.72 33.81
N THR A 145 18.22 -18.42 33.24
CA THR A 145 17.34 -19.30 34.00
C THR A 145 17.92 -20.71 34.17
N LEU A 146 18.75 -21.19 33.23
CA LEU A 146 19.40 -22.50 33.31
C LEU A 146 20.61 -22.54 34.28
N SER A 147 21.14 -21.38 34.66
CA SER A 147 22.31 -21.25 35.56
C SER A 147 21.98 -21.36 37.06
N PHE A 148 20.73 -21.69 37.43
CA PHE A 148 20.31 -21.84 38.83
C PHE A 148 20.27 -23.30 39.32
N THR A 149 20.84 -24.25 38.56
CA THR A 149 21.04 -25.65 39.00
C THR A 149 22.52 -25.99 39.01
N GLU A 150 22.98 -26.50 40.16
CA GLU A 150 24.34 -26.56 40.70
C GLU A 150 25.43 -27.26 39.84
N ALA A 151 26.65 -26.71 39.84
CA ALA A 151 27.93 -27.46 39.99
C ALA A 151 29.13 -26.48 40.19
N PRO A 152 30.16 -26.83 41.00
CA PRO A 152 31.23 -25.91 41.39
C PRO A 152 32.52 -26.00 40.53
N LEU A 153 33.17 -24.83 40.45
CA LEU A 153 34.61 -24.51 40.34
C LEU A 153 35.47 -25.08 39.18
N TYR A 154 35.97 -24.10 38.41
CA TYR A 154 37.22 -24.03 37.64
C TYR A 154 37.10 -24.14 36.10
N ASP A 155 37.41 -23.01 35.46
CA ASP A 155 37.76 -22.83 34.05
C ASP A 155 36.65 -22.76 32.98
N THR A 156 35.57 -22.02 33.26
CA THR A 156 34.61 -21.61 32.20
C THR A 156 34.19 -20.14 32.28
N ARG A 157 34.93 -19.30 33.02
CA ARG A 157 34.60 -17.87 33.10
C ARG A 157 35.14 -17.04 31.94
N GLN A 158 36.15 -17.53 31.21
CA GLN A 158 36.76 -16.78 30.10
C GLN A 158 36.19 -17.12 28.71
N ARG A 159 35.41 -18.20 28.53
CA ARG A 159 34.78 -18.51 27.23
C ARG A 159 33.34 -18.03 27.06
N LEU A 160 32.63 -17.68 28.14
CA LEU A 160 31.25 -17.14 28.07
C LEU A 160 31.20 -15.61 28.02
N GLN A 161 32.35 -14.94 27.94
CA GLN A 161 32.44 -13.47 27.85
C GLN A 161 33.18 -12.99 26.61
N GLN A 162 33.23 -13.83 25.57
CA GLN A 162 33.42 -13.39 24.20
C GLN A 162 32.06 -13.46 23.50
N VAL A 163 31.09 -12.70 24.03
CA VAL A 163 29.98 -12.25 23.19
C VAL A 163 30.66 -11.34 22.19
N ASP A 164 30.96 -11.84 20.99
CA ASP A 164 31.38 -10.99 19.89
C ASP A 164 30.37 -9.84 19.85
N LYS A 165 30.88 -8.61 20.01
CA LYS A 165 30.09 -7.38 19.84
C LYS A 165 29.75 -7.29 18.35
N GLU A 166 28.78 -8.09 17.94
CA GLU A 166 28.23 -8.04 16.59
C GLU A 166 27.27 -6.85 16.55
N SER A 167 27.62 -5.87 15.73
CA SER A 167 26.79 -4.71 15.49
C SER A 167 25.80 -4.96 14.36
N VAL A 168 24.61 -4.40 14.49
CA VAL A 168 23.53 -4.45 13.51
C VAL A 168 23.06 -3.03 13.20
N PHE A 169 22.52 -2.84 11.99
CA PHE A 169 21.99 -1.56 11.56
C PHE A 169 20.47 -1.54 11.70
N ALA A 170 19.96 -0.60 12.48
CA ALA A 170 18.54 -0.42 12.71
C ALA A 170 18.06 0.95 12.21
N VAL A 171 16.81 1.01 11.76
CA VAL A 171 16.14 2.25 11.33
C VAL A 171 15.30 2.74 12.49
N VAL A 172 15.61 3.93 13.05
CA VAL A 172 14.88 4.50 14.19
C VAL A 172 14.53 5.98 13.93
N PRO A 173 13.36 6.45 14.43
CA PRO A 173 13.01 7.85 14.37
C PRO A 173 13.96 8.73 15.21
N MET A 174 14.39 9.85 14.64
CA MET A 174 15.24 10.86 15.25
C MET A 174 14.50 11.54 16.41
N GLN A 175 14.96 11.32 17.65
CA GLN A 175 14.26 11.69 18.88
C GLN A 175 14.42 13.17 19.30
N GLU A 176 15.29 13.93 18.63
CA GLU A 176 15.64 15.30 19.04
C GLU A 176 14.53 16.31 18.75
N ASP A 177 13.68 16.07 17.75
CA ASP A 177 12.63 17.01 17.34
C ASP A 177 11.22 16.37 17.41
N CYS A 178 10.61 16.43 18.60
CA CYS A 178 9.23 15.95 18.84
C CYS A 178 8.21 16.59 17.87
N LEU A 179 8.45 17.83 17.42
CA LEU A 179 7.61 18.52 16.44
C LEU A 179 7.70 17.89 15.05
N LYS A 180 8.90 17.54 14.56
CA LYS A 180 9.10 16.92 13.24
C LYS A 180 8.45 15.53 13.19
N LEU A 181 8.61 14.75 14.26
CA LEU A 181 7.97 13.44 14.40
C LEU A 181 6.43 13.56 14.41
N LYS A 182 5.88 14.52 15.17
CA LYS A 182 4.43 14.81 15.14
C LYS A 182 3.97 15.23 13.75
N LEU A 183 4.66 16.16 13.11
CA LEU A 183 4.35 16.60 11.74
C LEU A 183 4.36 15.44 10.76
N ALA A 184 5.36 14.56 10.80
CA ALA A 184 5.44 13.39 9.94
C ALA A 184 4.26 12.42 10.14
N PHE A 185 3.86 12.15 11.39
CA PHE A 185 2.68 11.32 11.66
C PHE A 185 1.38 11.98 11.21
N TRP A 186 1.24 13.29 11.42
CA TRP A 186 0.07 14.06 11.00
C TRP A 186 -0.03 14.14 9.48
N THR A 187 1.07 14.38 8.76
CA THR A 187 1.07 14.38 7.29
C THR A 187 0.75 12.99 6.74
N ASN A 188 1.35 11.93 7.30
CA ASN A 188 1.11 10.56 6.85
C ASN A 188 -0.32 10.07 7.16
N GLY A 189 -0.88 10.41 8.31
CA GLY A 189 -2.26 10.03 8.66
C GLY A 189 -3.31 10.88 7.91
N LEU A 190 -3.15 12.20 7.94
CA LEU A 190 -4.17 13.13 7.46
C LEU A 190 -4.17 13.25 5.93
N CYS A 191 -3.01 13.54 5.32
CA CYS A 191 -2.91 13.84 3.89
C CYS A 191 -2.94 12.58 3.03
N PHE A 192 -2.37 11.46 3.48
CA PHE A 192 -2.32 10.24 2.68
C PHE A 192 -3.57 9.37 2.81
N LYS A 193 -4.29 9.42 3.95
CA LYS A 193 -5.45 8.54 4.17
C LYS A 193 -6.74 9.30 4.46
N MET A 194 -6.78 10.16 5.47
CA MET A 194 -8.06 10.77 5.90
C MET A 194 -8.72 11.66 4.84
N PHE A 195 -7.98 12.61 4.28
CA PHE A 195 -8.51 13.48 3.21
C PHE A 195 -9.04 12.69 2.00
N PRO A 196 -8.26 11.79 1.39
CA PRO A 196 -8.77 11.04 0.26
C PRO A 196 -9.90 10.08 0.64
N CYS A 197 -9.93 9.50 1.86
CA CYS A 197 -11.07 8.69 2.32
C CYS A 197 -12.36 9.51 2.45
N ILE A 198 -12.29 10.76 2.95
CA ILE A 198 -13.44 11.66 3.01
C ILE A 198 -13.93 11.97 1.59
N MET A 199 -13.02 12.34 0.68
CA MET A 199 -13.38 12.61 -0.73
C MET A 199 -13.98 11.37 -1.42
N LEU A 200 -13.43 10.18 -1.14
CA LEU A 200 -13.92 8.92 -1.65
C LEU A 200 -15.32 8.62 -1.11
N THR A 201 -15.57 8.83 0.18
CA THR A 201 -16.88 8.64 0.82
C THR A 201 -17.94 9.52 0.16
N VAL A 202 -17.64 10.81 -0.03
CA VAL A 202 -18.53 11.74 -0.75
C VAL A 202 -18.79 11.26 -2.18
N SER A 203 -17.75 10.79 -2.88
CA SER A 203 -17.86 10.27 -4.24
C SER A 203 -18.72 9.00 -4.31
N ILE A 204 -18.56 8.08 -3.37
CA ILE A 204 -19.37 6.86 -3.24
C ILE A 204 -20.84 7.21 -3.01
N ILE A 205 -21.15 8.13 -2.10
CA ILE A 205 -22.54 8.57 -1.84
C ILE A 205 -23.17 9.15 -3.11
N ILE A 206 -22.43 9.97 -3.86
CA ILE A 206 -22.89 10.54 -5.13
C ILE A 206 -23.10 9.42 -6.18
N LEU A 207 -22.18 8.47 -6.29
CA LEU A 207 -22.30 7.32 -7.19
C LEU A 207 -23.55 6.50 -6.88
N ILE A 208 -23.79 6.18 -5.60
CA ILE A 208 -24.98 5.46 -5.14
C ILE A 208 -26.24 6.20 -5.56
N LYS A 209 -26.32 7.53 -5.31
CA LYS A 209 -27.47 8.34 -5.71
C LYS A 209 -27.70 8.32 -7.22
N ILE A 210 -26.62 8.43 -8.01
CA ILE A 210 -26.71 8.40 -9.48
C ILE A 210 -27.17 7.03 -9.98
N VAL A 211 -26.61 5.94 -9.46
CA VAL A 211 -26.95 4.56 -9.82
C VAL A 211 -28.38 4.25 -9.41
N ALA A 212 -28.82 4.67 -8.22
CA ALA A 212 -30.19 4.51 -7.76
C ALA A 212 -31.19 5.28 -8.65
N ASP A 213 -30.88 6.52 -9.04
CA ASP A 213 -31.71 7.29 -9.99
C ASP A 213 -31.82 6.60 -11.35
N VAL A 214 -30.70 6.12 -11.91
CA VAL A 214 -30.69 5.39 -13.19
C VAL A 214 -31.50 4.10 -13.07
N SER A 215 -31.33 3.35 -11.98
CA SER A 215 -32.04 2.10 -11.74
C SER A 215 -33.55 2.32 -11.57
N ARG A 216 -33.96 3.39 -10.86
CA ARG A 216 -35.38 3.76 -10.73
C ARG A 216 -36.01 4.10 -12.07
N LYS A 217 -35.39 4.98 -12.87
CA LYS A 217 -35.89 5.36 -14.19
C LYS A 217 -36.02 4.15 -15.11
N ARG A 218 -34.99 3.30 -15.14
CA ARG A 218 -34.99 2.06 -15.91
C ARG A 218 -36.11 1.10 -15.49
N ARG A 219 -36.35 0.93 -14.19
CA ARG A 219 -37.48 0.14 -13.67
C ARG A 219 -38.83 0.73 -14.07
N ALA A 220 -38.99 2.05 -14.05
CA ALA A 220 -40.21 2.71 -14.50
C ALA A 220 -40.47 2.47 -16.00
N PHE A 221 -39.46 2.66 -16.86
CA PHE A 221 -39.56 2.34 -18.29
C PHE A 221 -39.83 0.87 -18.56
N ALA A 222 -39.23 -0.05 -17.79
CA ALA A 222 -39.45 -1.49 -17.93
C ALA A 222 -40.91 -1.90 -17.64
N LYS A 223 -41.53 -1.28 -16.62
CA LYS A 223 -42.95 -1.48 -16.30
C LYS A 223 -43.87 -1.03 -17.45
N VAL A 224 -43.54 0.08 -18.11
CA VAL A 224 -44.29 0.58 -19.28
C VAL A 224 -44.14 -0.36 -20.49
N LEU A 225 -42.94 -0.90 -20.72
CA LEU A 225 -42.66 -1.74 -21.90
C LEU A 225 -43.12 -3.21 -21.78
N LYS A 226 -43.70 -3.65 -20.65
CA LYS A 226 -44.04 -5.07 -20.34
C LYS A 226 -42.93 -6.09 -20.66
N ARG A 227 -41.67 -5.66 -20.78
CA ARG A 227 -40.54 -6.57 -21.06
C ARG A 227 -40.04 -7.15 -19.74
N GLY A 228 -40.33 -8.43 -19.52
CA GLY A 228 -40.07 -9.17 -18.28
C GLY A 228 -38.61 -9.39 -17.88
N LYS A 229 -37.61 -8.93 -18.65
CA LYS A 229 -36.19 -9.01 -18.25
C LYS A 229 -35.44 -7.76 -18.72
N LEU A 230 -35.05 -6.93 -17.76
CA LEU A 230 -34.21 -5.76 -17.98
C LEU A 230 -32.74 -6.20 -17.94
N PRO A 231 -31.91 -5.84 -18.95
CA PRO A 231 -30.48 -6.16 -18.90
C PRO A 231 -29.82 -5.46 -17.71
N HIS A 232 -29.16 -6.24 -16.85
CA HIS A 232 -28.36 -5.72 -15.74
C HIS A 232 -27.09 -5.12 -16.33
N ASP A 233 -26.96 -3.79 -16.37
CA ASP A 233 -25.69 -3.15 -16.71
C ASP A 233 -24.72 -3.35 -15.53
N CYS A 234 -23.96 -4.44 -15.62
CA CYS A 234 -23.14 -5.04 -14.56
C CYS A 234 -21.94 -4.16 -14.12
N ILE A 235 -21.54 -3.17 -14.93
CA ILE A 235 -20.24 -2.48 -14.76
C ILE A 235 -20.25 -1.40 -13.66
N SER A 236 -21.38 -0.70 -13.43
CA SER A 236 -21.48 0.32 -12.37
C SER A 236 -21.55 -0.22 -10.94
N PRO A 237 -22.28 -1.31 -10.62
CA PRO A 237 -22.31 -1.86 -9.27
C PRO A 237 -20.98 -2.50 -8.86
N ILE A 238 -20.25 -3.14 -9.76
CA ILE A 238 -18.95 -3.77 -9.43
C ILE A 238 -17.92 -2.72 -8.98
N LEU A 239 -17.79 -1.62 -9.73
CA LEU A 239 -16.86 -0.56 -9.36
C LEU A 239 -17.26 0.07 -8.01
N LEU A 240 -18.55 0.20 -7.74
CA LEU A 240 -19.03 0.69 -6.44
C LEU A 240 -18.59 -0.25 -5.31
N VAL A 241 -18.76 -1.57 -5.47
CA VAL A 241 -18.32 -2.56 -4.49
C VAL A 241 -16.82 -2.47 -4.23
N VAL A 242 -16.01 -2.40 -5.29
CA VAL A 242 -14.54 -2.25 -5.17
C VAL A 242 -14.16 -0.99 -4.39
N LEU A 243 -14.75 0.16 -4.72
CA LEU A 243 -14.47 1.43 -4.01
C LEU A 243 -14.93 1.39 -2.54
N THR A 244 -16.03 0.70 -2.23
CA THR A 244 -16.52 0.53 -0.86
C THR A 244 -15.62 -0.38 -0.04
N ILE A 245 -15.18 -1.51 -0.59
CA ILE A 245 -14.23 -2.41 0.08
C ILE A 245 -12.94 -1.66 0.39
N PHE A 246 -12.41 -0.94 -0.60
CA PHE A 246 -11.23 -0.10 -0.44
C PHE A 246 -11.38 0.93 0.70
N LEU A 247 -12.52 1.62 0.78
CA LEU A 247 -12.78 2.57 1.86
C LEU A 247 -12.80 1.88 3.24
N ILE A 248 -13.42 0.70 3.34
CA ILE A 248 -13.53 -0.04 4.61
C ILE A 248 -12.17 -0.53 5.08
N THR A 249 -11.27 -0.92 4.16
CA THR A 249 -9.92 -1.38 4.54
C THR A 249 -8.99 -0.22 4.88
N GLU A 250 -9.11 0.92 4.20
CA GLU A 250 -8.17 2.05 4.37
C GLU A 250 -8.52 3.02 5.51
N LEU A 251 -9.81 3.21 5.78
CA LEU A 251 -10.27 4.18 6.79
C LEU A 251 -9.79 3.85 8.21
N PRO A 252 -9.83 2.59 8.70
CA PRO A 252 -9.29 2.24 10.01
C PRO A 252 -7.80 2.55 10.12
N GLN A 253 -7.02 2.27 9.08
CA GLN A 253 -5.58 2.52 9.08
C GLN A 253 -5.24 4.03 9.13
N GLY A 254 -6.02 4.85 8.42
CA GLY A 254 -5.91 6.32 8.48
C GLY A 254 -6.24 6.85 9.88
N PHE A 255 -7.29 6.32 10.50
CA PHE A 255 -7.71 6.70 11.84
C PHE A 255 -6.65 6.32 12.91
N LEU A 256 -6.11 5.10 12.85
CA LEU A 256 -5.06 4.64 13.77
C LEU A 256 -3.78 5.47 13.67
N SER A 257 -3.39 5.86 12.45
CA SER A 257 -2.25 6.74 12.22
C SER A 257 -2.47 8.13 12.85
N MET A 258 -3.69 8.67 12.76
CA MET A 258 -4.05 9.95 13.38
C MET A 258 -4.05 9.86 14.91
N LEU A 259 -4.60 8.78 15.48
CA LEU A 259 -4.58 8.54 16.93
C LEU A 259 -3.15 8.46 17.49
N THR A 260 -2.24 7.86 16.73
CA THR A 260 -0.81 7.78 17.09
C THR A 260 -0.16 9.17 17.14
N GLY A 261 -0.53 10.08 16.23
CA GLY A 261 -0.09 11.47 16.26
C GLY A 261 -0.69 12.29 17.40
N TYR A 262 -1.91 11.95 17.86
CA TYR A 262 -2.64 12.66 18.91
C TYR A 262 -2.25 12.22 20.33
N PHE A 263 -2.23 10.91 20.63
CA PHE A 263 -2.05 10.37 21.99
C PHE A 263 -0.58 10.28 22.47
N GLY A 264 0.39 10.70 21.66
CA GLY A 264 1.81 10.68 22.02
C GLY A 264 2.49 9.36 21.66
N SER A 265 3.49 9.46 20.79
CA SER A 265 4.02 8.40 19.91
C SER A 265 4.67 7.16 20.53
N ARG A 266 4.75 7.00 21.86
CA ARG A 266 5.53 5.87 22.44
C ARG A 266 4.68 4.72 22.95
N LYS A 267 3.71 4.98 23.84
CA LYS A 267 2.90 3.92 24.45
C LYS A 267 1.82 3.39 23.50
N PHE A 268 1.07 4.28 22.85
CA PHE A 268 0.04 3.89 21.88
C PHE A 268 0.63 3.23 20.63
N HIS A 269 1.78 3.74 20.14
CA HIS A 269 2.41 3.20 18.94
C HIS A 269 2.90 1.76 19.15
N SER A 270 3.61 1.50 20.25
CA SER A 270 4.16 0.17 20.54
C SER A 270 3.09 -0.88 20.91
N GLN A 271 2.10 -0.50 21.72
CA GLN A 271 1.13 -1.47 22.25
C GLN A 271 -0.10 -1.66 21.35
N VAL A 272 -0.48 -0.67 20.56
CA VAL A 272 -1.71 -0.69 19.77
C VAL A 272 -1.42 -0.57 18.28
N TYR A 273 -0.60 0.40 17.86
CA TYR A 273 -0.36 0.66 16.44
C TYR A 273 0.47 -0.43 15.76
N LEU A 274 1.53 -0.95 16.38
CA LEU A 274 2.34 -2.01 15.76
C LEU A 274 1.53 -3.28 15.45
N PRO A 275 0.89 -3.96 16.43
CA PRO A 275 0.19 -5.21 16.17
C PRO A 275 -1.05 -5.01 15.27
N LEU A 276 -1.75 -3.88 15.42
CA LEU A 276 -2.91 -3.59 14.60
C LEU A 276 -2.52 -3.06 13.21
N GLY A 277 -1.37 -2.39 13.11
CA GLY A 277 -0.81 -1.85 11.88
C GLY A 277 -0.46 -2.95 10.89
N ASP A 278 0.26 -3.98 11.33
CA ASP A 278 0.60 -5.14 10.50
C ASP A 278 -0.66 -5.82 9.94
N PHE A 279 -1.70 -5.96 10.78
CA PHE A 279 -2.99 -6.50 10.35
C PHE A 279 -3.70 -5.62 9.33
N MET A 280 -3.66 -4.29 9.50
CA MET A 280 -4.26 -3.34 8.56
C MET A 280 -3.49 -3.29 7.23
N ASP A 281 -2.16 -3.34 7.29
CA ASP A 281 -1.32 -3.42 6.09
C ASP A 281 -1.60 -4.70 5.31
N LEU A 282 -1.79 -5.84 6.00
CA LEU A 282 -2.24 -7.09 5.38
C LEU A 282 -3.62 -6.95 4.71
N LEU A 283 -4.59 -6.33 5.38
CA LEU A 283 -5.92 -6.09 4.81
C LEU A 283 -5.86 -5.21 3.55
N SER A 284 -5.02 -4.16 3.58
CA SER A 284 -4.71 -3.33 2.43
C SER A 284 -4.08 -4.14 1.30
N LEU A 285 -3.13 -5.02 1.63
CA LEU A 285 -2.45 -5.93 0.69
C LEU A 285 -3.46 -6.84 -0.03
N ILE A 286 -4.35 -7.46 0.73
CA ILE A 286 -5.43 -8.32 0.21
C ILE A 286 -6.37 -7.51 -0.68
N ASN A 287 -6.75 -6.30 -0.27
CA ASN A 287 -7.60 -5.42 -1.07
C ASN A 287 -6.96 -5.08 -2.42
N SER A 288 -5.67 -4.72 -2.45
CA SER A 288 -4.92 -4.50 -3.69
C SER A 288 -4.81 -5.76 -4.56
N ALA A 289 -4.57 -6.93 -3.96
CA ALA A 289 -4.54 -8.20 -4.68
C ALA A 289 -5.91 -8.55 -5.31
N VAL A 290 -6.99 -8.39 -4.55
CA VAL A 290 -8.37 -8.59 -5.03
C VAL A 290 -8.69 -7.60 -6.14
N ASN A 291 -8.31 -6.33 -6.01
CA ASN A 291 -8.49 -5.32 -7.05
C ASN A 291 -7.77 -5.71 -8.34
N PHE A 292 -6.52 -6.16 -8.25
CA PHE A 292 -5.77 -6.67 -9.38
C PHE A 292 -6.46 -7.87 -10.05
N VAL A 293 -6.91 -8.86 -9.28
CA VAL A 293 -7.64 -10.05 -9.80
C VAL A 293 -8.95 -9.64 -10.46
N ILE A 294 -9.73 -8.75 -9.83
CA ILE A 294 -10.97 -8.20 -10.39
C ILE A 294 -10.68 -7.49 -11.71
N TYR A 295 -9.63 -6.68 -11.82
CA TYR A 295 -9.27 -6.01 -13.07
C TYR A 295 -8.81 -6.98 -14.17
N CYS A 296 -8.05 -8.02 -13.80
CA CYS A 296 -7.64 -9.08 -14.73
C CYS A 296 -8.83 -9.89 -15.27
N THR A 297 -9.80 -10.19 -14.40
CA THR A 297 -10.97 -11.01 -14.73
C THR A 297 -12.05 -10.22 -15.48
N MET A 298 -12.39 -9.01 -15.01
CA MET A 298 -13.49 -8.18 -15.54
C MET A 298 -13.22 -7.55 -16.91
N SER A 299 -11.97 -7.42 -17.34
CA SER A 299 -11.63 -6.70 -18.57
C SER A 299 -10.93 -7.59 -19.59
N ARG A 300 -11.67 -8.04 -20.63
CA ARG A 300 -11.07 -8.59 -21.86
C ARG A 300 -10.06 -7.62 -22.51
N ASN A 301 -10.22 -6.31 -22.24
CA ASN A 301 -9.37 -5.24 -22.74
C ASN A 301 -8.07 -5.07 -21.93
N PHE A 302 -8.08 -5.33 -20.62
CA PHE A 302 -6.89 -5.30 -19.77
C PHE A 302 -6.00 -6.51 -20.04
N ARG A 303 -6.60 -7.70 -20.22
CA ARG A 303 -5.87 -8.89 -20.68
C ARG A 303 -5.07 -8.61 -21.95
N HIS A 304 -5.67 -7.95 -22.94
CA HIS A 304 -4.96 -7.57 -24.17
C HIS A 304 -3.83 -6.55 -23.95
N VAL A 305 -4.03 -5.52 -23.12
CA VAL A 305 -3.00 -4.51 -22.83
C VAL A 305 -1.86 -5.09 -21.98
N LEU A 306 -2.16 -5.90 -20.97
CA LEU A 306 -1.17 -6.58 -20.14
C LEU A 306 -0.35 -7.57 -20.98
N ILE A 307 -1.02 -8.37 -21.82
CA ILE A 307 -0.35 -9.27 -22.79
C ILE A 307 0.51 -8.45 -23.74
N GLN A 308 0.06 -7.29 -24.23
CA GLN A 308 0.85 -6.45 -25.13
C GLN A 308 2.06 -5.83 -24.43
N MET A 309 1.92 -5.32 -23.19
CA MET A 309 3.04 -4.79 -22.40
C MET A 309 4.07 -5.88 -22.04
N LEU A 310 3.60 -7.10 -21.74
CA LEU A 310 4.48 -8.27 -21.51
C LEU A 310 5.15 -8.74 -22.81
N LYS A 311 4.43 -8.68 -23.95
CA LYS A 311 4.93 -9.13 -25.26
C LYS A 311 5.94 -8.13 -25.86
N GLU A 312 5.73 -6.82 -25.69
CA GLU A 312 6.70 -5.78 -26.10
C GLU A 312 8.01 -5.89 -25.30
N ARG A 313 7.96 -6.26 -24.00
CA ARG A 313 9.17 -6.61 -23.24
C ARG A 313 9.85 -7.88 -23.74
N SER A 314 9.08 -8.92 -24.12
CA SER A 314 9.67 -10.15 -24.67
C SER A 314 10.37 -9.93 -26.02
N LEU A 315 9.89 -8.99 -26.84
CA LEU A 315 10.51 -8.62 -28.11
C LEU A 315 11.74 -7.72 -27.93
N LEU A 316 11.80 -6.89 -26.88
CA LEU A 316 13.03 -6.19 -26.52
C LEU A 316 14.11 -7.16 -26.02
N ILE A 317 13.73 -8.22 -25.31
CA ILE A 317 14.67 -9.27 -24.86
C ILE A 317 15.13 -10.17 -26.03
N TYR A 318 14.25 -10.46 -27.00
CA TYR A 318 14.62 -11.23 -28.20
C TYR A 318 15.32 -10.39 -29.28
N GLY A 319 15.03 -9.10 -29.40
CA GLY A 319 15.68 -8.18 -30.34
C GLY A 319 17.14 -7.91 -29.97
N TYR A 320 17.48 -7.90 -28.68
CA TYR A 320 18.87 -7.84 -28.22
C TYR A 320 19.65 -9.15 -28.40
N LYS A 321 18.97 -10.29 -28.61
CA LYS A 321 19.60 -11.58 -28.90
C LYS A 321 19.87 -11.84 -30.40
N LEU A 322 19.45 -10.94 -31.28
CA LEU A 322 19.64 -11.03 -32.74
C LEU A 322 20.67 -10.02 -33.28
N VAL A 323 21.35 -9.28 -32.40
CA VAL A 323 22.38 -8.28 -32.75
C VAL A 323 23.74 -8.57 -32.07
N PHE A 324 23.98 -9.83 -31.68
CA PHE A 324 25.32 -10.30 -31.31
C PHE A 324 25.69 -11.54 -32.11
#